data_AF-A0A6G3D7D7-F1
#
_entry.id   AF-A0A6G3D7D7-F1
#
_cell.length_a   1.000
_cell.length_b   1.000
_cell.length_c   1.000
_cell.angle_alpha   90.00
_cell.angle_beta   90.00
_cell.angle_gamma   90.00
#
_symmetry.space_group_name_H-M   'P 1'
#
loop_
_entity.id
_entity.type
_entity.pdbx_description
1 polymer ?
#
loop_
_entity_poly.entity_id
_entity_poly.type
_entity_poly.pdbx_seq_one_letter_code
_entity_poly.pdbx_strand_id
1 'polypeptide(L)'
;MSDPLGPSGPTGPAGPPGPSRPSGPAGPPGPGMTAATAFAGMRRVSPVVFKAGCPDCRGRFELAASALRLAIGATSRTTFYSFTCPECGSAVRKPAGERVVELLTGGGVRTLRLHSTV
;
A
#
# COMPACT_ATOMS: atom_id res chain seq x y z
N MET A 1 29.52 7.89 -76.85
CA MET A 1 28.42 8.37 -77.71
C MET A 1 27.18 7.63 -77.21
N SER A 2 26.40 8.12 -76.24
CA SER A 2 25.59 9.34 -76.33
C SER A 2 25.39 10.04 -74.97
N ASP A 3 25.72 11.34 -74.98
CA ASP A 3 25.33 12.43 -74.06
C ASP A 3 23.81 12.76 -74.15
N PRO A 4 23.24 13.61 -73.29
CA PRO A 4 23.00 13.40 -71.87
C PRO A 4 21.51 13.73 -71.52
N LEU A 5 21.16 13.54 -70.25
CA LEU A 5 19.87 13.92 -69.67
C LEU A 5 19.47 15.36 -70.05
N GLY A 6 18.32 15.50 -70.72
CA GLY A 6 17.72 16.79 -71.07
C GLY A 6 17.37 17.65 -69.82
N PRO A 7 17.22 18.97 -69.99
CA PRO A 7 17.10 19.90 -68.87
C PRO A 7 15.80 19.68 -68.08
N SER A 8 15.91 19.60 -66.76
CA SER A 8 14.75 19.61 -65.85
C SER A 8 13.94 20.90 -66.05
N GLY A 9 12.64 20.75 -66.29
CA GLY A 9 11.70 21.87 -66.43
C GLY A 9 11.55 22.69 -65.14
N PRO A 10 10.95 23.90 -65.21
CA PRO A 10 10.86 24.80 -64.06
C PRO A 10 9.93 24.26 -62.97
N THR A 11 10.37 24.37 -61.72
CA THR A 11 9.58 24.10 -60.51
C THR A 11 8.37 25.03 -60.45
N GLY A 12 7.16 24.47 -60.37
CA GLY A 12 5.92 25.25 -60.21
C GLY A 12 5.85 26.03 -58.90
N PRO A 13 4.92 27.01 -58.78
CA PRO A 13 4.83 27.86 -57.59
C PRO A 13 4.39 27.07 -56.35
N ALA A 14 4.98 27.41 -55.20
CA ALA A 14 4.58 26.86 -53.90
C ALA A 14 3.15 27.33 -53.55
N GLY A 15 2.29 26.41 -53.13
CA GLY A 15 0.92 26.71 -52.69
C GLY A 15 0.87 27.53 -51.40
N PRO A 16 -0.28 28.15 -51.07
CA PRO A 16 -0.42 28.99 -49.88
C PRO A 16 -0.34 28.16 -48.57
N PRO A 17 0.15 28.75 -47.47
CA PRO A 17 0.18 28.11 -46.17
C PRO A 17 -1.24 27.81 -45.66
N GLY A 18 -1.47 26.62 -45.12
CA GLY A 18 -2.75 26.20 -44.55
C GLY A 18 -3.07 26.89 -43.21
N PRO A 19 -4.35 26.87 -42.77
CA PRO A 19 -4.77 27.53 -41.53
C PRO A 19 -4.18 26.83 -40.29
N SER A 20 -3.67 27.61 -39.34
CA SER A 20 -3.13 27.11 -38.06
C SER A 20 -4.23 26.53 -37.17
N ARG A 21 -3.97 25.39 -36.53
CA ARG A 21 -4.88 24.78 -35.55
C ARG A 21 -4.85 25.55 -34.21
N PRO A 22 -5.98 25.66 -33.49
CA PRO A 22 -5.99 26.23 -32.15
C PRO A 22 -5.27 25.30 -31.15
N SER A 23 -4.46 25.90 -30.27
CA SER A 23 -3.84 25.21 -29.13
C SER A 23 -4.92 24.74 -28.15
N GLY A 24 -4.89 23.46 -27.77
CA GLY A 24 -5.83 22.88 -26.80
C GLY A 24 -5.59 23.37 -25.36
N PRO A 25 -6.55 23.14 -24.44
CA PRO A 25 -6.43 23.54 -23.04
C PRO A 25 -5.34 22.73 -22.31
N ALA A 26 -4.59 23.41 -21.44
CA ALA A 26 -3.60 22.79 -20.56
C ALA A 26 -4.26 21.79 -19.60
N GLY A 27 -3.69 20.58 -19.47
CA GLY A 27 -4.20 19.53 -18.58
C GLY A 27 -4.11 19.89 -17.09
N PRO A 28 -4.82 19.15 -16.21
CA PRO A 28 -4.82 19.42 -14.78
C PRO A 28 -3.46 19.09 -14.13
N PRO A 29 -3.04 19.83 -13.08
CA PRO A 29 -1.86 19.50 -12.31
C PRO A 29 -2.05 18.14 -11.62
N GLY A 30 -1.06 17.25 -11.74
CA GLY A 30 -1.10 15.92 -11.10
C GLY A 30 -1.14 16.01 -9.57
N PRO A 31 -1.55 14.93 -8.86
CA PRO A 31 -1.62 14.92 -7.40
C PRO A 31 -0.20 15.10 -6.81
N GLY A 32 0.06 16.26 -6.21
CA GLY A 32 1.29 16.51 -5.48
C GLY A 32 1.40 15.55 -4.30
N MET A 33 2.48 14.78 -4.23
CA MET A 33 2.84 13.98 -3.07
C MET A 33 3.07 14.93 -1.88
N THR A 34 2.10 15.03 -0.98
CA THR A 34 2.18 15.89 0.21
C THR A 34 3.01 15.22 1.30
N ALA A 35 3.75 16.02 2.08
CA ALA A 35 4.54 15.53 3.22
C ALA A 35 3.70 14.76 4.26
N ALA A 36 2.39 15.03 4.35
CA ALA A 36 1.47 14.30 5.23
C ALA A 36 1.48 12.78 4.98
N THR A 37 1.61 12.33 3.72
CA THR A 37 1.72 10.90 3.39
C THR A 37 3.08 10.32 3.76
N ALA A 38 4.15 11.13 3.80
CA ALA A 38 5.47 10.68 4.21
C ALA A 38 5.53 10.36 5.72
N PHE A 39 4.78 11.08 6.55
CA PHE A 39 4.73 10.85 8.00
C PHE A 39 3.65 9.85 8.45
N ALA A 40 2.66 9.53 7.61
CA ALA A 40 1.65 8.52 7.91
C ALA A 40 2.23 7.11 8.14
N GLY A 41 3.47 6.85 7.69
CA GLY A 41 4.20 5.60 7.90
C GLY A 41 5.20 5.60 9.07
N MET A 42 5.49 6.74 9.72
CA MET A 42 6.61 6.90 10.66
C MET A 42 6.29 6.66 12.14
N ARG A 43 5.30 5.83 12.47
CA ARG A 43 5.23 5.24 13.82
C ARG A 43 6.22 4.07 13.89
N ARG A 44 7.50 4.38 14.12
CA ARG A 44 8.50 3.38 14.51
C ARG A 44 8.12 2.83 15.88
N VAL A 45 7.27 1.82 15.88
CA VAL A 45 7.13 0.91 17.00
C VAL A 45 8.40 0.08 16.99
N SER A 46 9.25 0.23 18.01
CA SER A 46 10.36 -0.70 18.28
C SER A 46 9.85 -2.13 18.08
N PRO A 47 10.54 -3.00 17.33
CA PRO A 47 10.03 -4.33 17.01
C PRO A 47 10.04 -5.17 18.29
N VAL A 48 8.99 -5.01 19.10
CA VAL A 48 8.68 -5.95 20.17
C VAL A 48 8.35 -7.24 19.44
N VAL A 49 9.26 -8.20 19.56
CA VAL A 49 9.13 -9.53 18.98
C VAL A 49 8.34 -10.39 19.94
N PHE A 50 7.13 -10.76 19.52
CA PHE A 50 6.25 -11.64 20.24
C PHE A 50 6.43 -13.07 19.73
N LYS A 51 6.81 -13.98 20.62
CA LYS A 51 6.92 -15.40 20.29
C LYS A 51 5.52 -16.01 20.21
N ALA A 52 5.11 -16.36 19.00
CA ALA A 52 3.87 -17.06 18.75
C ALA A 52 4.13 -18.48 18.26
N GLY A 53 3.31 -19.42 18.74
CA GLY A 53 3.25 -20.78 18.22
C GLY A 53 1.99 -20.96 17.38
N CYS A 54 2.15 -21.45 16.15
CA CYS A 54 1.05 -21.87 15.28
C CYS A 54 0.58 -23.27 15.70
N PRO A 55 -0.71 -23.47 15.95
CA PRO A 55 -1.25 -24.80 16.27
C PRO A 55 -1.28 -25.73 15.05
N ASP A 56 -1.38 -25.19 13.83
CA ASP A 56 -1.41 -25.96 12.58
C ASP A 56 -0.05 -26.60 12.25
N CYS A 57 1.00 -25.79 12.11
CA CYS A 57 2.34 -26.27 11.73
C CYS A 57 3.27 -26.55 12.92
N ARG A 58 2.82 -26.27 14.16
CA ARG A 58 3.62 -26.36 15.41
C ARG A 58 4.93 -25.56 15.42
N GLY A 59 5.13 -24.68 14.43
CA GLY A 59 6.28 -23.79 14.36
C GLY A 59 6.22 -22.69 15.43
N ARG A 60 7.38 -22.35 15.99
CA ARG A 60 7.60 -21.15 16.80
C ARG A 60 8.21 -20.08 15.91
N PHE A 61 7.61 -18.91 15.89
CA PHE A 61 8.10 -17.77 15.12
C PHE A 61 7.93 -16.49 15.92
N GLU A 62 8.71 -15.50 15.53
CA GLU A 62 8.75 -14.19 16.16
C GLU A 62 7.95 -13.22 15.28
N LEU A 63 6.83 -12.74 15.81
CA LEU A 63 5.99 -11.76 15.15
C LEU A 63 6.29 -10.37 15.68
N ALA A 64 6.41 -9.40 14.79
CA ALA A 64 6.37 -7.99 15.20
C ALA A 64 4.97 -7.59 15.68
N ALA A 65 4.90 -6.55 16.52
CA ALA A 65 3.64 -5.95 16.97
C ALA A 65 2.68 -5.58 15.81
N SER A 66 3.22 -5.26 14.63
CA SER A 66 2.45 -4.93 13.42
C SER A 66 1.79 -6.14 12.74
N ALA A 67 2.30 -7.36 12.97
CA ALA A 67 1.74 -8.59 12.41
C ALA A 67 0.60 -9.17 13.27
N LEU A 68 0.49 -8.70 14.51
CA LEU A 68 -0.60 -9.04 15.43
C LEU A 68 -1.76 -8.05 15.25
N ARG A 69 -2.98 -8.57 15.34
CA ARG A 69 -4.21 -7.77 15.34
C ARG A 69 -4.96 -8.07 16.62
N LEU A 70 -5.08 -7.08 17.49
CA LEU A 70 -5.85 -7.22 18.72
C LEU A 70 -7.26 -6.67 18.49
N ALA A 71 -8.28 -7.52 18.58
CA ALA A 71 -9.67 -7.10 18.57
C ALA A 71 -10.16 -6.92 20.01
N ILE A 72 -10.58 -5.71 20.36
CA ILE A 72 -11.11 -5.38 21.69
C ILE A 72 -12.63 -5.23 21.58
N GLY A 73 -13.37 -6.19 22.14
CA GLY A 73 -14.81 -6.12 22.34
C GLY A 73 -15.20 -5.46 23.67
N ALA A 74 -16.49 -5.49 24.00
CA ALA A 74 -17.04 -4.85 25.22
C ALA A 74 -16.54 -5.47 26.54
N THR A 75 -16.11 -6.74 26.51
CA THR A 75 -15.56 -7.47 27.67
C THR A 75 -14.31 -8.26 27.30
N SER A 76 -13.47 -8.63 28.28
CA SER A 76 -12.27 -9.47 28.07
C SER A 76 -12.58 -10.81 27.37
N ARG A 77 -13.75 -11.39 27.61
CA ARG A 77 -14.23 -12.60 26.92
C ARG A 77 -14.50 -12.40 25.43
N THR A 78 -14.74 -11.16 25.02
CA THR A 78 -14.94 -10.77 23.61
C THR A 78 -13.67 -10.16 22.99
N THR A 79 -12.55 -10.16 23.73
CA THR A 79 -11.26 -9.71 23.20
C THR A 79 -10.45 -10.90 22.67
N PHE A 80 -10.02 -10.79 21.42
CA PHE A 80 -9.28 -11.86 20.74
C PHE A 80 -8.13 -11.22 19.97
N TYR A 81 -6.95 -11.84 20.03
CA TYR A 81 -5.89 -11.50 19.09
C TYR A 81 -5.83 -12.53 17.98
N SER A 82 -5.62 -12.05 16.76
CA SER A 82 -5.37 -12.89 15.59
C SER A 82 -4.04 -12.53 14.96
N PHE A 83 -3.38 -13.55 14.43
CA PHE A 83 -2.16 -13.40 13.64
C PHE A 83 -2.17 -14.40 12.50
N THR A 84 -1.44 -14.07 11.44
CA THR A 84 -1.22 -14.95 10.31
C THR A 84 0.14 -15.62 10.47
N CYS A 85 0.16 -16.94 10.38
CA CYS A 85 1.42 -17.69 10.36
C CYS A 85 2.22 -17.36 9.08
N PRO A 86 3.47 -16.90 9.15
CA PRO A 86 4.27 -16.68 7.95
C PRO A 86 4.70 -18.00 7.29
N GLU A 87 4.78 -19.09 8.05
CA GLU A 87 5.18 -20.41 7.56
C GLU A 87 4.07 -21.10 6.75
N CYS A 88 2.84 -21.12 7.28
CA CYS A 88 1.72 -21.86 6.67
C CYS A 88 0.56 -20.98 6.18
N GLY A 89 0.58 -19.67 6.45
CA GLY A 89 -0.49 -18.75 6.08
C GLY A 89 -1.78 -18.86 6.92
N SER A 90 -1.86 -19.80 7.88
CA SER A 90 -3.07 -19.99 8.69
C SER A 90 -3.33 -18.80 9.62
N ALA A 91 -4.59 -18.37 9.66
CA ALA A 91 -5.05 -17.33 10.58
C ALA A 91 -5.40 -17.94 11.94
N VAL A 92 -4.53 -17.76 12.92
CA VAL A 92 -4.71 -18.29 14.27
C VAL A 92 -5.38 -17.24 15.15
N ARG A 93 -6.40 -17.66 15.91
CA ARG A 93 -7.12 -16.80 16.87
C ARG A 93 -6.89 -17.31 18.28
N LYS A 94 -6.52 -16.42 19.19
CA LYS A 94 -6.33 -16.75 20.60
C LYS A 94 -7.06 -15.72 21.47
N PRO A 95 -7.69 -16.15 22.58
CA PRO A 95 -8.33 -15.23 23.51
C PRO A 95 -7.28 -14.35 24.18
N ALA A 96 -7.55 -13.05 24.26
CA ALA A 96 -6.68 -12.10 24.93
C ALA A 96 -7.17 -11.92 26.38
N GLY A 97 -6.42 -12.43 27.36
CA GLY A 97 -6.65 -12.07 28.75
C GLY A 97 -6.20 -10.63 29.03
N GLU A 98 -6.63 -10.02 30.14
CA GLU A 98 -6.29 -8.63 30.49
C GLU A 98 -4.79 -8.32 30.41
N ARG A 99 -3.96 -9.25 30.91
CA ARG A 99 -2.49 -9.12 30.89
C ARG A 99 -1.90 -9.17 29.48
N VAL A 100 -2.51 -9.91 28.57
CA VAL A 100 -2.09 -9.98 27.16
C VAL A 100 -2.52 -8.71 26.42
N VAL A 101 -3.72 -8.18 26.73
CA VAL A 101 -4.20 -6.91 26.18
C VAL A 101 -3.27 -5.76 26.56
N GLU A 102 -2.87 -5.68 27.83
CA GLU A 102 -1.96 -4.65 28.33
C GLU A 102 -0.61 -4.70 27.62
N LEU A 103 -0.02 -5.90 27.50
CA LEU A 103 1.25 -6.10 26.80
C LEU A 103 1.18 -5.75 25.31
N LEU A 104 0.14 -6.18 24.61
CA LEU A 104 -0.03 -5.91 23.17
C LEU A 104 -0.31 -4.42 22.92
N THR A 105 -1.13 -3.80 23.77
CA THR A 105 -1.45 -2.37 23.67
C THR A 105 -0.23 -1.51 23.98
N GLY A 106 0.52 -1.83 25.05
CA GLY A 106 1.78 -1.17 25.38
C GLY A 106 2.87 -1.37 24.32
N GLY A 107 2.87 -2.52 23.64
CA GLY A 107 3.76 -2.84 22.53
C GLY A 107 3.39 -2.21 21.18
N GLY A 108 2.32 -1.41 21.10
CA GLY A 108 1.92 -0.69 19.89
C GLY A 108 1.21 -1.55 18.84
N VAL A 109 0.65 -2.70 19.23
CA VAL A 109 -0.15 -3.56 18.35
C VAL A 109 -1.38 -2.81 17.85
N ARG A 110 -1.75 -3.01 16.59
CA ARG A 110 -2.94 -2.37 16.02
C ARG A 110 -4.18 -2.93 16.70
N THR A 111 -4.82 -2.09 17.51
CA THR A 111 -6.08 -2.41 18.17
C THR A 111 -7.24 -2.09 17.24
N LEU A 112 -8.05 -3.11 16.98
CA LEU A 112 -9.33 -2.96 16.29
C LEU A 112 -10.42 -2.99 17.36
N ARG A 113 -11.12 -1.86 17.55
CA ARG A 113 -12.29 -1.82 18.43
C ARG A 113 -13.48 -2.41 17.67
N LEU A 114 -13.99 -3.54 18.14
CA LEU A 114 -15.23 -4.10 17.61
C LEU A 114 -16.37 -3.28 18.21
N HIS A 115 -17.02 -2.47 17.38
CA HIS A 115 -18.31 -1.89 17.75
C HIS A 115 -19.31 -3.05 17.75
N SER A 116 -19.67 -3.54 18.93
CA SER A 116 -20.81 -4.44 19.07
C SER A 116 -22.07 -3.64 18.74
N THR A 117 -22.54 -3.72 17.50
CA THR A 117 -23.93 -3.41 17.19
C THR A 117 -24.75 -4.51 17.86
N VAL A 118 -25.22 -4.20 19.07
CA VAL A 118 -26.30 -4.92 19.77
C VAL A 118 -27.58 -4.75 18.98
#